data_AF-A0A962TFQ2-F1
#
_entry.id   AF-A0A962TFQ2-F1
#
_cell.length_a   1.000
_cell.length_b   1.000
_cell.length_c   1.000
_cell.angle_alpha   90.00
_cell.angle_beta   90.00
_cell.angle_gamma   90.00
#
_symmetry.space_group_name_H-M   'P 1'
#
loop_
_entity.id
_entity.type
_entity.pdbx_description
1 polymer ?
#
loop_
_entity_poly.entity_id
_entity_poly.type
_entity_poly.pdbx_seq_one_letter_code
_entity_poly.pdbx_strand_id
1 'polypeptide(L)'
;MSTLLREHAEQQFAEELQVLAETDRRPRPPNWHRSPQAVATYLLGGTLDNGFTITPKYIGNPRLMEIAIATLATDRALLLLGVPGTAKTWVSEHLAAAISGDSTALVQGTAGTSEEAIRYGWNYARLLAEGPSLAALVAGPVMRAMQTGCIARIEELTRIP
;
A
#
# COMPACT_ATOMS: atom_id res chain seq x y z
N MET A 1 3.81 -6.79 -25.03
CA MET A 1 3.53 -6.04 -23.79
C MET A 1 2.22 -6.57 -23.24
N SER A 2 2.25 -7.21 -22.07
CA SER A 2 1.02 -7.69 -21.42
C SER A 2 0.18 -6.48 -21.04
N THR A 3 -0.98 -6.33 -21.68
CA THR A 3 -1.99 -5.35 -21.30
C THR A 3 -2.47 -5.74 -19.90
N LEU A 4 -2.03 -5.00 -18.88
CA LEU A 4 -2.58 -5.12 -17.54
C LEU A 4 -4.09 -4.87 -17.63
N LEU A 5 -4.90 -5.83 -17.19
CA LEU A 5 -6.37 -5.71 -17.19
C LEU A 5 -6.84 -4.54 -16.31
N ARG A 6 -6.04 -4.18 -15.30
CA ARG A 6 -6.18 -2.97 -14.48
C ARG A 6 -4.79 -2.58 -13.98
N GLU A 7 -4.42 -1.32 -14.15
CA GLU A 7 -3.19 -0.76 -13.61
C GLU A 7 -3.29 -0.60 -12.09
N HIS A 8 -2.14 -0.56 -11.41
CA HIS A 8 -2.09 -0.26 -9.98
C HIS A 8 -2.50 1.18 -9.72
N ALA A 9 -3.02 1.47 -8.52
CA ALA A 9 -3.52 2.81 -8.18
C ALA A 9 -2.49 3.93 -8.41
N GLU A 10 -1.21 3.69 -8.13
CA GLU A 10 -0.11 4.63 -8.37
C GLU A 10 0.16 4.91 -9.85
N GLN A 11 -0.21 3.99 -10.75
CA GLN A 11 -0.09 4.15 -12.20
C GLN A 11 -1.34 4.81 -12.77
N GLN A 12 -2.51 4.25 -12.45
CA GLN A 12 -3.80 4.72 -12.95
C GLN A 12 -4.09 6.17 -12.54
N PHE A 13 -3.67 6.58 -11.34
CA PHE A 13 -3.89 7.92 -10.79
C PHE A 13 -2.57 8.70 -10.63
N ALA A 14 -1.56 8.40 -11.46
CA ALA A 14 -0.24 9.01 -11.38
C ALA A 14 -0.28 10.54 -11.44
N GLU A 15 -1.07 11.11 -12.36
CA GLU A 15 -1.23 12.56 -12.52
C GLU A 15 -1.80 13.20 -11.25
N GLU A 16 -2.92 12.68 -10.73
CA GLU A 16 -3.55 13.18 -9.51
C GLU A 16 -2.58 13.13 -8.32
N LEU A 17 -1.84 12.02 -8.19
CA LEU A 17 -0.86 11.80 -7.15
C LEU A 17 0.34 12.76 -7.29
N GLN A 18 0.79 13.06 -8.51
CA GLN A 18 1.88 13.98 -8.79
C GLN A 18 1.48 15.42 -8.45
N VAL A 19 0.37 15.91 -9.00
CA VAL A 19 -0.11 17.29 -8.77
C VAL A 19 -0.37 17.52 -7.28
N LEU A 20 -0.94 16.53 -6.59
CA LEU A 20 -1.13 16.59 -5.16
C LEU A 20 0.20 16.65 -4.39
N ALA A 21 1.23 15.93 -4.82
CA ALA A 21 2.54 15.96 -4.17
C ALA A 21 3.26 17.32 -4.36
N GLU A 22 3.08 17.98 -5.50
CA GLU A 22 3.64 19.31 -5.79
C GLU A 22 3.01 20.42 -4.94
N THR A 23 1.72 20.26 -4.61
CA THR A 23 0.95 21.21 -3.79
C THR A 23 0.99 20.90 -2.29
N ASP A 24 1.34 19.68 -1.89
CA ASP A 24 1.40 19.26 -0.49
C ASP A 24 2.62 19.83 0.26
N ARG A 25 2.38 20.88 1.06
CA ARG A 25 3.38 21.54 1.92
C ARG A 25 3.30 21.15 3.40
N ARG A 26 2.44 20.21 3.76
CA ARG A 26 2.17 19.85 5.16
C ARG A 26 3.20 18.84 5.68
N PRO A 27 3.40 18.74 7.01
CA PRO A 27 4.31 17.77 7.59
C PRO A 27 3.89 16.34 7.23
N ARG A 28 4.90 15.50 6.98
CA ARG A 28 4.73 14.09 6.62
C ARG A 28 5.30 13.21 7.72
N PRO A 29 4.61 12.14 8.14
CA PRO A 29 5.22 11.11 8.97
C PRO A 29 6.45 10.49 8.29
N PRO A 30 7.35 9.85 9.04
CA PRO A 30 8.51 9.15 8.46
C PRO A 30 8.11 8.19 7.34
N ASN A 31 8.88 8.16 6.26
CA ASN A 31 8.67 7.33 5.05
C ASN A 31 7.38 7.59 4.25
N TRP A 32 6.55 8.56 4.63
CA TRP A 32 5.36 8.92 3.85
C TRP A 32 5.72 9.86 2.71
N HIS A 33 5.22 9.55 1.52
CA HIS A 33 5.37 10.39 0.33
C HIS A 33 4.46 11.65 0.38
N ARG A 34 3.35 11.58 1.12
CA ARG A 34 2.32 12.63 1.22
C ARG A 34 1.89 12.84 2.67
N SER A 35 1.42 14.04 3.00
CA SER A 35 0.86 14.33 4.32
C SER A 35 -0.47 13.60 4.54
N PRO A 36 -0.89 13.38 5.81
CA PRO A 36 -2.19 12.79 6.13
C PRO A 36 -3.36 13.51 5.44
N GLN A 37 -3.32 14.83 5.35
CA GLN A 37 -4.35 15.63 4.69
C GLN A 37 -4.32 15.43 3.16
N ALA A 38 -3.13 15.37 2.56
CA ALA A 38 -3.03 15.07 1.13
C ALA A 38 -3.56 13.67 0.81
N VAL A 39 -3.24 12.65 1.62
CA VAL A 39 -3.82 11.30 1.48
C VAL A 39 -5.35 11.34 1.62
N ALA A 40 -5.89 12.12 2.55
CA ALA A 40 -7.34 12.29 2.69
C ALA A 40 -7.96 12.94 1.45
N THR A 41 -7.37 14.03 0.92
CA THR A 41 -7.82 14.66 -0.33
C THR A 41 -7.75 13.70 -1.51
N TYR A 42 -6.70 12.90 -1.62
CA TYR A 42 -6.58 11.87 -2.66
C TYR A 42 -7.74 10.87 -2.62
N LEU A 43 -8.12 10.39 -1.44
CA LEU A 43 -9.18 9.38 -1.25
C LEU A 43 -10.58 9.96 -1.39
N LEU A 44 -10.83 11.11 -0.78
CA LEU A 44 -12.16 11.72 -0.66
C LEU A 44 -12.48 12.67 -1.82
N GLY A 45 -11.49 12.98 -2.66
CA GLY A 45 -11.60 13.98 -3.70
C GLY A 45 -11.58 15.41 -3.17
N GLY A 46 -11.56 16.36 -4.10
CA GLY A 46 -11.54 17.78 -3.80
C GLY A 46 -10.84 18.59 -4.87
N THR A 47 -10.97 19.91 -4.80
CA THR A 47 -10.23 20.82 -5.69
C THR A 47 -9.04 21.39 -4.91
N LEU A 48 -7.85 21.30 -5.51
CA LEU A 48 -6.62 21.85 -4.96
C LEU A 48 -6.55 23.36 -5.19
N ASP A 49 -5.65 24.04 -4.48
CA ASP A 49 -5.50 25.51 -4.57
C ASP A 49 -5.14 26.00 -5.99
N ASN A 50 -4.50 25.14 -6.79
CA ASN A 50 -4.17 25.40 -8.20
C ASN A 50 -5.34 25.14 -9.16
N GLY A 51 -6.52 24.80 -8.66
CA GLY A 51 -7.72 24.52 -9.45
C GLY A 51 -7.82 23.09 -10.00
N PHE A 52 -6.82 22.22 -9.77
CA PHE A 52 -6.87 20.83 -10.20
C PHE A 52 -7.88 20.04 -9.35
N THR A 53 -8.73 19.24 -10.00
CA THR A 53 -9.76 18.43 -9.31
C THR A 53 -9.29 16.99 -9.17
N ILE A 54 -9.23 16.53 -7.92
CA ILE A 54 -8.95 15.15 -7.53
C ILE A 54 -10.27 14.39 -7.48
N THR A 55 -10.36 13.29 -8.23
CA THR A 55 -11.56 12.45 -8.26
C THR A 55 -11.68 11.67 -6.95
N PRO A 56 -12.85 11.50 -6.33
CA PRO A 56 -12.98 10.65 -5.14
C PRO A 56 -12.78 9.16 -5.47
N LYS A 57 -11.96 8.46 -4.66
CA LYS A 57 -11.71 7.00 -4.77
C LYS A 57 -12.54 6.24 -3.75
N TYR A 58 -13.00 6.91 -2.70
CA TYR A 58 -13.87 6.37 -1.68
C TYR A 58 -15.17 7.20 -1.61
N ILE A 59 -16.29 6.53 -1.85
CA ILE A 59 -17.63 7.09 -1.68
C ILE A 59 -18.25 6.46 -0.44
N GLY A 60 -18.33 7.21 0.65
CA GLY A 60 -18.80 6.70 1.93
C GLY A 60 -18.58 7.70 3.05
N ASN A 61 -18.53 7.21 4.29
CA ASN A 61 -18.32 8.08 5.45
C ASN A 61 -16.86 8.58 5.51
N PRO A 62 -16.58 9.89 5.30
CA PRO A 62 -15.23 10.43 5.30
C PRO A 62 -14.45 10.14 6.58
N ARG A 63 -15.18 10.05 7.71
CA ARG A 63 -14.60 9.77 9.02
C ARG A 63 -13.85 8.45 9.08
N LEU A 64 -14.28 7.45 8.30
CA LEU A 64 -13.58 6.15 8.24
C LEU A 64 -12.20 6.29 7.60
N MET A 65 -12.07 7.11 6.55
CA MET A 65 -10.78 7.38 5.91
C MET A 65 -9.87 8.18 6.84
N GLU A 66 -10.41 9.18 7.54
CA GLU A 66 -9.64 9.94 8.53
C GLU A 66 -9.10 9.04 9.64
N ILE A 67 -9.92 8.13 10.18
CA ILE A 67 -9.48 7.18 11.21
C ILE A 67 -8.41 6.23 10.66
N ALA A 68 -8.59 5.71 9.45
CA ALA A 68 -7.61 4.83 8.80
C ALA A 68 -6.25 5.53 8.63
N ILE A 69 -6.27 6.76 8.11
CA ILE A 69 -5.06 7.58 7.90
C ILE A 69 -4.41 7.90 9.25
N ALA A 70 -5.17 8.33 10.25
CA ALA A 70 -4.63 8.64 11.58
C ALA A 70 -4.03 7.40 12.26
N THR A 71 -4.63 6.22 12.05
CA THR A 71 -4.10 4.95 12.57
C THR A 71 -2.73 4.67 11.95
N LEU A 72 -2.61 4.73 10.63
CA LEU A 72 -1.33 4.51 9.94
C LEU A 72 -0.29 5.58 10.28
N ALA A 73 -0.71 6.85 10.43
CA ALA A 73 0.19 7.96 10.77
C ALA A 73 0.75 7.86 12.21
N THR A 74 0.14 7.02 13.06
CA THR A 74 0.59 6.76 14.44
C THR A 74 1.32 5.43 14.58
N ASP A 75 1.88 4.92 13.48
CA ASP A 75 2.69 3.68 13.43
C ASP A 75 1.94 2.43 13.93
N ARG A 76 0.62 2.42 13.74
CA ARG A 76 -0.26 1.27 14.08
C ARG A 76 -0.69 0.55 12.82
N ALA A 77 -0.85 -0.77 12.95
CA ALA A 77 -1.48 -1.58 11.92
C ALA A 77 -2.97 -1.23 11.77
N LEU A 78 -3.45 -1.26 10.52
CA LEU A 78 -4.85 -1.02 10.17
C LEU A 78 -5.50 -2.33 9.72
N LEU A 79 -6.58 -2.74 10.40
CA LEU A 79 -7.40 -3.88 10.00
C LEU A 79 -8.72 -3.40 9.40
N LEU A 80 -8.96 -3.73 8.13
CA LEU A 80 -10.20 -3.43 7.44
C LEU A 80 -11.14 -4.64 7.51
N LEU A 81 -12.23 -4.54 8.28
CA LEU A 81 -13.26 -5.57 8.40
C LEU A 81 -14.56 -5.12 7.72
N GLY A 82 -15.27 -6.07 7.12
CA GLY A 82 -16.57 -5.82 6.50
C GLY A 82 -16.96 -6.93 5.53
N VAL A 83 -18.24 -6.98 5.16
CA VAL A 83 -18.77 -7.98 4.22
C VAL A 83 -18.05 -7.94 2.86
N PRO A 84 -18.05 -9.03 2.08
CA PRO A 84 -17.50 -9.02 0.72
C PRO A 84 -18.13 -7.91 -0.14
N GLY A 85 -17.34 -7.30 -1.02
CA GLY A 85 -17.82 -6.24 -1.92
C GLY A 85 -17.78 -4.81 -1.35
N THR A 86 -17.30 -4.58 -0.11
CA THR A 86 -17.23 -3.24 0.50
C THR A 86 -15.94 -2.45 0.18
N ALA A 87 -15.31 -2.72 -0.96
CA ALA A 87 -14.12 -2.00 -1.43
C ALA A 87 -12.90 -2.00 -0.48
N LYS A 88 -12.75 -2.98 0.43
CA LYS A 88 -11.61 -3.08 1.36
C LYS A 88 -10.25 -3.13 0.64
N THR A 89 -10.12 -4.02 -0.35
CA THR A 89 -8.93 -4.14 -1.22
C THR A 89 -8.63 -2.83 -1.93
N TRP A 90 -9.66 -2.18 -2.47
CA TRP A 90 -9.54 -0.89 -3.16
C TRP A 90 -9.00 0.20 -2.23
N VAL A 91 -9.63 0.38 -1.06
CA VAL A 91 -9.17 1.36 -0.07
C VAL A 91 -7.74 1.06 0.41
N SER A 92 -7.41 -0.21 0.66
CA SER A 92 -6.08 -0.64 1.07
C SER A 92 -5.02 -0.32 0.01
N GLU A 93 -5.32 -0.55 -1.27
CA GLU A 93 -4.45 -0.22 -2.40
C GLU A 93 -4.20 1.27 -2.52
N HIS A 94 -5.27 2.06 -2.49
CA HIS A 94 -5.17 3.52 -2.59
C HIS A 94 -4.45 4.15 -1.40
N LEU A 95 -4.62 3.61 -0.18
CA LEU A 95 -3.85 4.04 0.98
C LEU A 95 -2.35 3.75 0.77
N ALA A 96 -1.99 2.54 0.34
CA ALA A 96 -0.61 2.16 0.09
C ALA A 96 0.02 3.01 -1.03
N ALA A 97 -0.67 3.20 -2.15
CA ALA A 97 -0.21 4.04 -3.25
C ALA A 97 -0.02 5.51 -2.83
N ALA A 98 -0.98 6.08 -2.09
CA ALA A 98 -0.90 7.48 -1.67
C ALA A 98 0.21 7.72 -0.63
N ILE A 99 0.38 6.79 0.32
CA ILE A 99 1.33 6.90 1.42
C ILE A 99 2.74 6.51 1.00
N SER A 100 2.89 5.37 0.32
CA SER A 100 4.18 4.76 0.02
C SER A 100 4.63 4.94 -1.42
N GLY A 101 3.76 5.37 -2.33
CA GLY A 101 4.05 5.42 -3.77
C GLY A 101 4.07 4.05 -4.47
N ASP A 102 3.87 2.96 -3.73
CA ASP A 102 3.89 1.59 -4.20
C ASP A 102 2.87 0.77 -3.41
N SER A 103 1.93 0.13 -4.12
CA SER A 103 0.89 -0.71 -3.52
C SER A 103 1.14 -2.21 -3.69
N THR A 104 2.28 -2.59 -4.26
CA THR A 104 2.62 -3.96 -4.71
C THR A 104 3.24 -4.84 -3.63
N ALA A 105 3.55 -4.30 -2.45
CA ALA A 105 3.93 -5.06 -1.27
C ALA A 105 2.71 -5.80 -0.67
N LEU A 106 2.13 -6.71 -1.45
CA LEU A 106 0.89 -7.43 -1.16
C LEU A 106 1.16 -8.91 -0.91
N VAL A 107 0.58 -9.42 0.18
CA VAL A 107 0.40 -10.84 0.45
C VAL A 107 -1.08 -11.17 0.26
N GLN A 108 -1.36 -12.08 -0.66
CA GLN A 108 -2.70 -12.65 -0.81
C GLN A 108 -2.84 -13.88 0.10
N GLY A 109 -3.73 -13.79 1.08
CA GLY A 109 -4.04 -14.88 2.00
C GLY A 109 -4.81 -16.01 1.31
N THR A 110 -4.29 -17.22 1.43
CA THR A 110 -4.90 -18.46 0.97
C THR A 110 -4.51 -19.58 1.92
N ALA A 111 -5.23 -20.71 1.88
CA ALA A 111 -4.92 -21.87 2.71
C ALA A 111 -3.51 -22.46 2.42
N GLY A 112 -2.92 -22.14 1.26
CA GLY A 112 -1.57 -22.55 0.86
C GLY A 112 -0.50 -21.48 1.04
N THR A 113 -0.81 -20.33 1.64
CA THR A 113 0.18 -19.26 1.82
C THR A 113 1.22 -19.69 2.86
N SER A 114 2.43 -19.99 2.39
CA SER A 114 3.55 -20.39 3.25
C SER A 114 4.18 -19.18 3.95
N GLU A 115 4.91 -19.44 5.03
CA GLU A 115 5.70 -18.39 5.72
C GLU A 115 6.70 -17.71 4.77
N GLU A 116 7.29 -18.47 3.85
CA GLU A 116 8.23 -17.95 2.85
C GLU A 116 7.59 -16.93 1.91
N ALA A 117 6.32 -17.14 1.54
CA ALA A 117 5.56 -16.21 0.70
C ALA A 117 5.25 -14.89 1.41
N ILE A 118 5.28 -14.88 2.75
CA ILE A 118 5.03 -13.69 3.57
C ILE A 118 6.35 -12.97 3.88
N ARG A 119 7.31 -13.71 4.46
CA ARG A 119 8.56 -13.18 5.01
C ARG A 119 9.66 -13.19 3.97
N TYR A 120 10.31 -14.33 3.78
CA TYR A 120 11.38 -14.55 2.82
C TYR A 120 11.57 -16.05 2.58
N GLY A 121 12.07 -16.40 1.40
CA GLY A 121 12.54 -17.74 1.07
C GLY A 121 14.05 -17.75 0.83
N TRP A 122 14.55 -18.90 0.37
CA TRP A 122 15.95 -19.08 0.01
C TRP A 122 16.12 -19.35 -1.49
N ASN A 123 17.10 -18.69 -2.10
CA ASN A 123 17.66 -19.16 -3.36
C ASN A 123 18.58 -20.34 -3.05
N TYR A 124 18.04 -21.56 -3.17
CA TYR A 124 18.75 -22.78 -2.80
C TYR A 124 20.07 -22.99 -3.55
N ALA A 125 20.16 -22.57 -4.82
CA ALA A 125 21.41 -22.68 -5.56
C ALA A 125 22.53 -21.83 -4.92
N ARG A 126 22.21 -20.58 -4.56
CA ARG A 126 23.15 -19.70 -3.85
C ARG A 126 23.41 -20.14 -2.43
N LEU A 127 22.39 -20.62 -1.73
CA LEU A 127 22.54 -21.13 -0.37
C LEU A 127 23.53 -22.31 -0.31
N LEU A 128 23.46 -23.22 -1.28
CA LEU A 128 24.37 -24.37 -1.37
C LEU A 128 25.80 -23.96 -1.81
N ALA A 129 25.92 -23.01 -2.74
CA ALA A 129 27.21 -22.59 -3.29
C ALA A 129 27.97 -21.60 -2.40
N GLU A 130 27.27 -20.65 -1.79
CA GLU A 130 27.84 -19.50 -1.07
C GLU A 130 27.57 -19.56 0.44
N GLY A 131 26.72 -20.48 0.90
CA GLY A 131 26.28 -20.57 2.29
C GLY A 131 25.19 -19.54 2.66
N PRO A 132 24.72 -19.56 3.93
CA PRO A 132 23.70 -18.62 4.41
C PRO A 132 24.19 -17.18 4.35
N SER A 133 23.53 -16.36 3.53
CA SER A 133 23.87 -14.94 3.36
C SER A 133 22.64 -14.14 2.94
N LEU A 134 22.70 -12.80 3.07
CA LEU A 134 21.65 -11.91 2.54
C LEU A 134 21.45 -12.09 1.03
N ALA A 135 22.51 -12.47 0.31
CA ALA A 135 22.47 -12.65 -1.12
C ALA A 135 21.74 -13.96 -1.52
N ALA A 136 21.70 -14.93 -0.62
CA ALA A 136 20.91 -16.16 -0.78
C ALA A 136 19.44 -15.98 -0.37
N LEU A 137 19.05 -14.86 0.24
CA LEU A 137 17.66 -14.58 0.61
C LEU A 137 16.84 -14.10 -0.59
N VAL A 138 15.61 -14.57 -0.67
CA VAL A 138 14.58 -14.07 -1.59
C VAL A 138 13.54 -13.35 -0.74
N ALA A 139 13.57 -12.02 -0.73
CA ALA A 139 12.70 -11.21 0.11
C ALA A 139 11.22 -11.29 -0.32
N GLY A 140 10.36 -11.71 0.60
CA GLY A 140 8.91 -11.66 0.44
C GLY A 140 8.37 -10.23 0.56
N PRO A 141 7.07 -10.02 0.32
CA PRO A 141 6.47 -8.68 0.31
C PRO A 141 6.62 -7.94 1.64
N VAL A 142 6.49 -8.63 2.79
CA VAL A 142 6.66 -8.00 4.10
C VAL A 142 8.10 -7.58 4.34
N MET A 143 9.07 -8.43 4.00
CA MET A 143 10.49 -8.09 4.15
C MET A 143 10.88 -6.92 3.24
N ARG A 144 10.40 -6.89 1.99
CA ARG A 144 10.61 -5.76 1.08
C ARG A 144 10.04 -4.47 1.67
N ALA A 145 8.83 -4.51 2.22
CA ALA A 145 8.22 -3.35 2.84
C ALA A 145 8.99 -2.83 4.05
N MET A 146 9.51 -3.73 4.89
CA MET A 146 10.37 -3.36 6.01
C MET A 146 11.69 -2.70 5.56
N GLN A 147 12.27 -3.18 4.45
CA GLN A 147 13.52 -2.63 3.91
C GLN A 147 13.34 -1.24 3.30
N THR A 148 12.21 -0.99 2.64
CA THR A 148 11.91 0.27 1.96
C THR A 148 11.09 1.26 2.80
N GLY A 149 10.57 0.83 3.95
CA GLY A 149 9.69 1.62 4.79
C GLY A 149 8.31 1.88 4.19
N CYS A 150 7.81 0.98 3.33
CA CYS A 150 6.49 1.10 2.72
C CYS A 150 5.40 0.29 3.44
N ILE A 151 4.14 0.55 3.08
CA ILE A 151 2.99 -0.21 3.58
C ILE A 151 2.98 -1.61 2.96
N ALA A 152 3.10 -2.63 3.80
CA ALA A 152 2.72 -3.99 3.44
C ALA A 152 1.21 -4.19 3.57
N ARG A 153 0.61 -4.88 2.62
CA ARG A 153 -0.81 -5.25 2.61
C ARG A 153 -0.93 -6.76 2.75
N ILE A 154 -1.81 -7.20 3.65
CA ILE A 154 -2.17 -8.62 3.78
C ILE A 154 -3.67 -8.73 3.56
N GLU A 155 -4.05 -9.32 2.43
CA GLU A 155 -5.45 -9.53 2.07
C GLU A 155 -5.90 -10.93 2.43
N GLU A 156 -7.19 -11.09 2.70
CA GLU A 156 -7.77 -12.37 3.11
C GLU A 156 -6.98 -13.02 4.28
N LEU A 157 -6.54 -12.22 5.25
CA LEU A 157 -5.69 -12.65 6.39
C LEU A 157 -6.26 -13.89 7.10
N THR A 158 -7.59 -14.00 7.22
CA THR A 158 -8.28 -15.13 7.86
C THR A 158 -8.19 -16.44 7.07
N ARG A 159 -7.64 -16.43 5.85
CA ARG A 159 -7.39 -17.64 5.05
C ARG A 159 -5.99 -18.19 5.21
N ILE A 160 -5.09 -17.49 5.89
CA ILE A 160 -3.75 -17.97 6.20
C ILE A 160 -3.85 -18.92 7.40
N PRO A 161 -3.25 -20.12 7.34
CA PRO A 161 -3.33 -21.12 8.41
C PRO A 161 -2.65 -20.69 9.72
#